data_AF-A0A7C1DKI6-F1
#
_entry.id   AF-A0A7C1DKI6-F1
#
_cell.length_a   1.000
_cell.length_b   1.000
_cell.length_c   1.000
_cell.angle_alpha   90.00
_cell.angle_beta   90.00
_cell.angle_gamma   90.00
#
_symmetry.space_group_name_H-M   'P 1'
#
loop_
_entity.id
_entity.type
_entity.pdbx_description
1 polymer ?
#
loop_
_entity_poly.entity_id
_entity_poly.type
_entity_poly.pdbx_seq_one_letter_code
_entity_poly.pdbx_strand_id
1 'polypeptide(L)'
;MDQVHVLPGGSIGRDFIPKEYLPKKKDEYHLRNIQFDKSGIAWRHLRAHEVEQLVKNGNSAGDWDDILVTDVFDPKLIQNSEFYGLVRIGALRDVVLEHHDLRVPAGITHSKIIACDIGDDTAIHDVRYLAHFIIGDRVILTNIDEMHTT
;
A
#
# COMPACT_ATOMS: atom_id res chain seq x y z
N MET A 1 13.99 27.23 -13.67
CA MET A 1 14.88 26.06 -13.63
C MET A 1 14.00 24.88 -13.29
N ASP A 2 13.93 23.90 -14.17
CA ASP A 2 13.16 22.68 -13.91
C ASP A 2 13.83 21.91 -12.76
N GLN A 3 13.13 21.79 -11.63
CA GLN A 3 13.56 20.97 -10.49
C GLN A 3 13.17 19.51 -10.72
N VAL A 4 13.43 18.98 -11.92
CA VAL A 4 13.21 17.56 -12.22
C VAL A 4 14.54 16.84 -12.02
N HIS A 5 14.57 15.96 -11.02
CA HIS A 5 15.74 15.13 -10.72
C HIS A 5 15.60 13.76 -11.40
N VAL A 6 16.66 13.30 -12.06
CA VAL A 6 16.73 11.94 -12.61
C VAL A 6 17.34 11.02 -11.57
N LEU A 7 16.58 10.03 -11.14
CA LEU A 7 16.99 9.04 -10.14
C LEU A 7 17.19 7.65 -10.76
N PRO A 8 17.98 6.77 -10.14
CA PRO A 8 18.12 5.38 -10.59
C PRO A 8 16.80 4.61 -10.61
N GLY A 9 16.72 3.59 -11.46
CA GLY A 9 15.62 2.63 -11.43
C GLY A 9 15.57 1.92 -10.07
N GLY A 10 14.40 1.90 -9.43
CA GLY A 10 14.21 1.32 -8.09
C GLY A 10 14.14 2.35 -6.96
N SER A 11 14.28 3.65 -7.24
CA SER A 11 14.15 4.70 -6.22
C SER A 11 12.69 5.00 -5.78
N ILE A 12 11.68 4.36 -6.38
CA ILE A 12 10.28 4.61 -6.04
C ILE A 12 9.99 4.10 -4.62
N GLY A 13 9.48 4.98 -3.75
CA GLY A 13 9.12 4.63 -2.37
C GLY A 13 10.30 4.41 -1.42
N ARG A 14 11.50 4.88 -1.78
CA ARG A 14 12.74 4.77 -0.97
C ARG A 14 13.39 6.15 -0.80
N ASP A 15 14.11 6.33 0.30
CA ASP A 15 14.88 7.55 0.61
C ASP A 15 14.05 8.84 0.48
N PHE A 16 12.74 8.77 0.75
CA PHE A 16 11.79 9.88 0.56
C PHE A 16 11.83 10.91 1.69
N ILE A 17 12.57 10.63 2.77
CA ILE A 17 12.87 11.58 3.84
C ILE A 17 14.38 11.88 3.83
N PRO A 18 14.80 13.13 3.60
CA PRO A 18 16.20 13.51 3.69
C PRO A 18 16.81 13.17 5.07
N LYS A 19 18.06 12.70 5.06
CA LYS A 19 18.73 12.15 6.26
C LYS A 19 18.81 13.14 7.42
N GLU A 20 18.86 14.44 7.14
CA GLU A 20 18.84 15.51 8.15
C GLU A 20 17.54 15.58 8.95
N TYR A 21 16.43 15.09 8.39
CA TYR A 21 15.12 15.05 9.05
C TYR A 21 14.85 13.71 9.75
N LEU A 22 15.72 12.70 9.56
CA LEU A 22 15.60 11.41 10.25
C LEU A 22 16.14 11.51 11.68
N PRO A 23 15.37 11.08 12.70
CA PRO A 23 15.89 10.97 14.05
C PRO A 23 17.05 9.97 14.13
N LYS A 24 17.95 10.15 15.10
CA LYS A 24 19.12 9.27 15.26
C LYS A 24 18.71 7.80 15.35
N LYS A 25 19.31 6.95 14.50
CA LYS A 25 19.08 5.49 14.41
C LYS A 25 17.64 5.11 14.02
N LYS A 26 16.92 5.99 13.35
CA LYS A 26 15.57 5.74 12.82
C LYS A 26 15.60 5.78 11.29
N ASP A 27 14.64 5.09 10.68
CA ASP A 27 14.41 5.09 9.25
C ASP A 27 13.23 5.99 8.87
N GLU A 28 12.98 6.08 7.57
CA GLU A 28 11.87 6.83 6.96
C GLU A 28 10.47 6.33 7.37
N TYR A 29 10.38 5.14 7.95
CA TYR A 29 9.13 4.55 8.41
C TYR A 29 8.86 4.77 9.90
N HIS A 30 9.78 5.39 10.64
CA HIS A 30 9.69 5.49 12.10
C HIS A 30 8.39 6.11 12.61
N LEU A 31 7.99 7.26 12.07
CA LEU A 31 6.74 7.93 12.48
C LEU A 31 5.52 7.10 12.07
N ARG A 32 5.52 6.52 10.87
CA ARG A 32 4.46 5.61 10.40
C ARG A 32 4.31 4.39 11.30
N ASN A 33 5.41 3.81 11.77
CA ASN A 33 5.41 2.69 12.70
C ASN A 33 4.83 3.05 14.08
N ILE A 34 4.84 4.33 14.46
CA ILE A 34 4.18 4.81 15.69
C ILE A 34 2.68 5.09 15.42
N GLN A 35 2.37 5.74 14.30
CA GLN A 35 1.02 6.21 13.98
C GLN A 35 0.07 5.08 13.55
N PHE A 36 0.60 4.09 12.83
CA PHE A 36 -0.15 2.89 12.45
C PHE A 36 -0.15 1.90 13.62
N ASP A 37 -0.83 2.29 14.70
CA ASP A 37 -0.96 1.49 15.91
C ASP A 37 -1.92 0.32 15.67
N LYS A 38 -1.35 -0.76 15.14
CA LYS A 38 -1.94 -2.10 15.12
C LYS A 38 -1.21 -3.00 16.13
N SER A 39 -1.01 -2.50 17.34
CA SER A 39 -0.43 -3.26 18.45
C SER A 39 -1.20 -4.57 18.67
N GLY A 40 -0.53 -5.69 18.41
CA GLY A 40 -1.11 -7.05 18.51
C GLY A 40 -1.38 -7.74 17.17
N ILE A 41 -1.24 -7.05 16.04
CA ILE A 41 -1.36 -7.67 14.71
C ILE A 41 0.01 -8.19 14.26
N ALA A 42 0.05 -9.49 13.94
CA ALA A 42 1.23 -10.14 13.39
C ALA A 42 1.28 -9.88 11.88
N TRP A 43 2.19 -9.00 11.48
CA TRP A 43 2.58 -8.83 10.08
C TRP A 43 3.42 -10.03 9.65
N ARG A 44 3.14 -10.54 8.45
CA ARG A 44 3.93 -11.59 7.80
C ARG A 44 4.22 -11.21 6.37
N HIS A 45 5.27 -11.79 5.83
CA HIS A 45 5.52 -11.76 4.39
C HIS A 45 4.46 -12.56 3.64
N LEU A 46 4.34 -12.25 2.36
CA LEU A 46 3.57 -13.05 1.41
C LEU A 46 4.12 -14.47 1.33
N ARG A 47 3.22 -15.45 1.27
CA ARG A 47 3.55 -16.85 1.00
C ARG A 47 3.75 -17.02 -0.50
N ALA A 48 4.54 -18.01 -0.90
CA ALA A 48 4.84 -18.25 -2.32
C ALA A 48 3.60 -18.36 -3.22
N HIS A 49 2.54 -19.03 -2.77
CA HIS A 49 1.28 -19.14 -3.52
C HIS A 49 0.50 -17.82 -3.60
N GLU A 50 0.64 -16.94 -2.60
CA GLU A 50 0.01 -15.61 -2.62
C GLU A 50 0.72 -14.72 -3.64
N VAL A 51 2.05 -14.74 -3.67
CA VAL A 51 2.85 -14.05 -4.69
C VAL A 51 2.47 -14.54 -6.09
N GLU A 52 2.40 -15.86 -6.30
CA GLU A 52 2.00 -16.44 -7.59
C GLU A 52 0.62 -15.95 -8.03
N GLN A 53 -0.35 -15.91 -7.11
CA GLN A 53 -1.70 -15.42 -7.40
C GLN A 53 -1.70 -13.93 -7.73
N LEU A 54 -0.94 -13.11 -6.99
CA LEU A 54 -0.81 -11.67 -7.26
C LEU A 54 -0.22 -11.41 -8.64
N VAL A 55 0.82 -12.15 -9.03
CA VAL A 55 1.43 -12.06 -10.37
C VAL A 55 0.41 -12.47 -11.44
N LYS A 56 -0.32 -13.58 -11.24
CA LYS A 56 -1.37 -14.04 -12.16
C LYS A 56 -2.50 -13.02 -12.35
N ASN A 57 -2.79 -12.23 -11.32
CA ASN A 57 -3.79 -11.15 -11.36
C ASN A 57 -3.28 -9.87 -12.03
N GLY A 58 -2.09 -9.89 -12.63
CA GLY A 58 -1.50 -8.74 -13.31
C GLY A 58 -0.86 -7.72 -12.37
N ASN A 59 -0.59 -8.08 -11.11
CA ASN A 59 0.11 -7.19 -10.19
C ASN A 59 1.62 -7.28 -10.36
N SER A 60 2.31 -6.20 -9.97
CA SER A 60 3.77 -6.15 -9.89
C SER A 60 4.22 -5.46 -8.61
N ALA A 61 5.43 -5.79 -8.16
CA ALA A 61 6.05 -5.15 -7.01
C ALA A 61 7.51 -4.82 -7.33
N GLY A 62 8.02 -3.71 -6.79
CA GLY A 62 9.46 -3.42 -6.80
C GLY A 62 10.24 -4.46 -6.03
N ASP A 63 9.69 -4.89 -4.88
CA ASP A 63 10.14 -6.03 -4.10
C ASP A 63 8.92 -6.64 -3.39
N TRP A 64 8.74 -7.96 -3.48
CA TRP A 64 7.63 -8.64 -2.81
C TRP A 64 7.86 -8.76 -1.29
N ASP A 65 9.11 -8.71 -0.83
CA ASP A 65 9.44 -8.76 0.59
C ASP A 65 9.04 -7.47 1.33
N ASP A 66 8.89 -6.35 0.60
CA ASP A 66 8.37 -5.09 1.11
C ASP A 66 6.84 -5.11 1.36
N ILE A 67 6.13 -6.14 0.88
CA ILE A 67 4.69 -6.28 1.10
C ILE A 67 4.45 -7.18 2.31
N LEU A 68 3.86 -6.59 3.34
CA LEU A 68 3.46 -7.31 4.55
C LEU A 68 1.94 -7.38 4.63
N VAL A 69 1.45 -8.54 5.04
CA VAL A 69 0.02 -8.83 5.16
C VAL A 69 -0.30 -9.41 6.52
N THR A 70 -1.58 -9.41 6.88
CA THR A 70 -2.08 -10.16 8.03
C THR A 70 -2.41 -11.61 7.66
N ASP A 71 -2.78 -12.44 8.63
CA ASP A 71 -3.17 -13.83 8.36
C ASP A 71 -4.43 -13.97 7.50
N VAL A 72 -5.36 -13.02 7.62
CA VAL A 72 -6.58 -12.98 6.81
C VAL A 72 -6.32 -12.18 5.55
N PHE A 73 -5.90 -12.83 4.49
CA PHE A 73 -5.52 -12.16 3.25
C PHE A 73 -5.92 -12.99 2.04
N ASP A 74 -6.85 -12.46 1.22
CA ASP A 74 -7.21 -13.05 -0.07
C ASP A 74 -6.54 -12.28 -1.23
N PRO A 75 -5.48 -12.82 -1.86
CA PRO A 75 -4.79 -12.18 -2.97
C PRO A 75 -5.66 -12.03 -4.23
N LYS A 76 -6.79 -12.73 -4.36
CA LYS A 76 -7.69 -12.63 -5.52
C LYS A 76 -8.35 -11.25 -5.66
N LEU A 77 -8.42 -10.52 -4.55
CA LEU A 77 -9.03 -9.20 -4.45
C LEU A 77 -8.07 -8.08 -4.87
N ILE A 78 -6.84 -8.43 -5.28
CA ILE A 78 -5.85 -7.48 -5.76
C ILE A 78 -5.54 -7.78 -7.22
N GLN A 79 -5.77 -6.82 -8.11
CA GLN A 79 -5.65 -7.00 -9.57
C GLN A 79 -5.04 -5.79 -10.28
N ASN A 80 -4.22 -6.03 -11.30
CA ASN A 80 -3.65 -5.01 -12.18
C ASN A 80 -3.05 -3.80 -11.43
N SER A 81 -2.36 -4.03 -10.31
CA SER A 81 -1.84 -2.99 -9.41
C SER A 81 -0.32 -3.08 -9.23
N GLU A 82 0.30 -1.95 -8.91
CA GLU A 82 1.75 -1.82 -8.74
C GLU A 82 2.10 -1.42 -7.31
N PHE A 83 3.10 -2.07 -6.70
CA PHE A 83 3.51 -1.85 -5.31
C PHE A 83 4.99 -1.46 -5.21
N TYR A 84 5.30 -0.43 -4.43
CA TYR A 84 6.68 0.05 -4.25
C TYR A 84 6.96 0.49 -2.80
N GLY A 85 8.14 0.15 -2.28
CA GLY A 85 8.50 0.40 -0.89
C GLY A 85 7.60 -0.36 0.09
N LEU A 86 7.74 -0.08 1.40
CA LEU A 86 7.01 -0.80 2.44
C LEU A 86 5.50 -0.59 2.34
N VAL A 87 4.76 -1.65 1.95
CA VAL A 87 3.29 -1.68 1.92
C VAL A 87 2.76 -2.69 2.93
N ARG A 88 1.94 -2.22 3.86
CA ARG A 88 1.27 -3.09 4.85
C ARG A 88 -0.21 -3.18 4.54
N ILE A 89 -0.74 -4.38 4.35
CA ILE A 89 -2.16 -4.62 4.01
C ILE A 89 -2.83 -5.39 5.15
N GLY A 90 -3.85 -4.78 5.75
CA GLY A 90 -4.68 -5.36 6.80
C GLY A 90 -5.42 -6.62 6.38
N ALA A 91 -6.44 -7.01 7.14
CA ALA A 91 -7.30 -8.11 6.75
C ALA A 91 -7.99 -7.78 5.41
N LEU A 92 -7.95 -8.71 4.45
CA LEU A 92 -8.57 -8.52 3.15
C LEU A 92 -9.48 -9.70 2.84
N ARG A 93 -10.79 -9.48 2.96
CA ARG A 93 -11.85 -10.47 2.76
C ARG A 93 -12.74 -10.10 1.60
N ASP A 94 -13.40 -11.10 1.01
CA ASP A 94 -14.40 -10.90 -0.05
C ASP A 94 -15.69 -10.34 0.57
N VAL A 95 -15.70 -9.02 0.77
CA VAL A 95 -16.80 -8.25 1.36
C VAL A 95 -17.08 -7.01 0.52
N VAL A 96 -18.25 -6.41 0.70
CA VAL A 96 -18.65 -5.17 0.03
C VAL A 96 -18.80 -4.07 1.08
N LEU A 97 -18.17 -2.93 0.83
CA LEU A 97 -18.36 -1.72 1.61
C LEU A 97 -19.55 -0.96 1.01
N GLU A 98 -20.40 -0.44 1.89
CA GLU A 98 -21.55 0.39 1.51
C GLU A 98 -21.46 1.75 2.20
N HIS A 99 -21.59 2.81 1.41
CA HIS A 99 -21.75 4.17 1.91
C HIS A 99 -22.84 4.88 1.11
N HIS A 100 -23.99 5.10 1.73
CA HIS A 100 -25.23 5.47 1.03
C HIS A 100 -25.56 4.45 -0.07
N ASP A 101 -25.76 4.89 -1.31
CA ASP A 101 -26.08 4.01 -2.44
C ASP A 101 -24.83 3.45 -3.13
N LEU A 102 -23.63 3.89 -2.73
CA LEU A 102 -22.37 3.40 -3.27
C LEU A 102 -22.00 2.06 -2.63
N ARG A 103 -21.82 1.04 -3.46
CA ARG A 103 -21.35 -0.29 -3.06
C ARG A 103 -20.09 -0.64 -3.82
N VAL A 104 -19.03 -0.95 -3.08
CA VAL A 104 -17.71 -1.23 -3.65
C VAL A 104 -17.13 -2.46 -2.96
N PRO A 105 -16.65 -3.48 -3.71
CA PRO A 105 -15.97 -4.62 -3.10
C PRO A 105 -14.69 -4.15 -2.39
N ALA A 106 -14.35 -4.76 -1.27
CA ALA A 106 -13.01 -4.62 -0.70
C ALA A 106 -11.98 -5.21 -1.69
N GLY A 107 -10.82 -4.57 -1.79
CA GLY A 107 -9.81 -4.95 -2.77
C GLY A 107 -8.96 -3.78 -3.23
N ILE A 108 -7.95 -4.11 -4.04
CA ILE A 108 -7.06 -3.12 -4.66
C ILE A 108 -7.00 -3.40 -6.16
N THR A 109 -7.53 -2.52 -7.00
CA THR A 109 -7.49 -2.72 -8.45
C THR A 109 -7.04 -1.50 -9.22
N HIS A 110 -6.29 -1.71 -10.31
CA HIS A 110 -5.86 -0.65 -11.23
C HIS A 110 -5.20 0.53 -10.52
N SER A 111 -4.39 0.24 -9.50
CA SER A 111 -3.86 1.26 -8.60
C SER A 111 -2.35 1.14 -8.40
N LYS A 112 -1.69 2.28 -8.16
CA LYS A 112 -0.27 2.34 -7.81
C LYS A 112 -0.10 2.74 -6.34
N ILE A 113 0.46 1.83 -5.55
CA ILE A 113 0.59 1.97 -4.09
C ILE A 113 2.06 2.08 -3.73
N ILE A 114 2.45 3.19 -3.09
CA ILE A 114 3.84 3.51 -2.79
C ILE A 114 3.97 3.80 -1.30
N ALA A 115 4.72 2.98 -0.57
CA ALA A 115 5.02 3.19 0.84
C ALA A 115 3.76 3.53 1.68
N CYS A 116 2.74 2.65 1.68
CA CYS A 116 1.45 2.90 2.33
C CYS A 116 1.10 1.84 3.38
N ASP A 117 0.26 2.23 4.34
CA ASP A 117 -0.35 1.33 5.32
C ASP A 117 -1.85 1.29 5.08
N ILE A 118 -2.42 0.11 4.88
CA ILE A 118 -3.81 -0.08 4.46
C ILE A 118 -4.54 -0.87 5.55
N GLY A 119 -5.63 -0.30 6.05
CA GLY A 119 -6.49 -0.92 7.04
C GLY A 119 -7.33 -2.07 6.49
N ASP A 120 -8.07 -2.71 7.38
CA ASP A 120 -8.85 -3.92 7.08
C ASP A 120 -10.03 -3.62 6.15
N ASP A 121 -10.26 -4.52 5.20
CA ASP A 121 -11.33 -4.49 4.21
C ASP A 121 -11.48 -3.11 3.54
N THR A 122 -10.36 -2.55 3.07
CA THR A 122 -10.34 -1.28 2.31
C THR A 122 -10.65 -1.55 0.83
N ALA A 123 -11.35 -0.63 0.18
CA ALA A 123 -11.61 -0.62 -1.26
C ALA A 123 -10.79 0.49 -1.94
N ILE A 124 -9.79 0.13 -2.76
CA ILE A 124 -8.92 1.05 -3.50
C ILE A 124 -8.99 0.70 -4.98
N HIS A 125 -9.68 1.51 -5.77
CA HIS A 125 -9.92 1.22 -7.20
C HIS A 125 -9.59 2.43 -8.06
N ASP A 126 -8.83 2.22 -9.13
CA ASP A 126 -8.51 3.27 -10.11
C ASP A 126 -7.84 4.50 -9.46
N VAL A 127 -6.89 4.24 -8.55
CA VAL A 127 -6.06 5.26 -7.90
C VAL A 127 -4.69 5.29 -8.56
N ARG A 128 -4.46 6.26 -9.47
CA ARG A 128 -3.30 6.22 -10.38
C ARG A 128 -1.97 6.46 -9.65
N TYR A 129 -1.99 7.12 -8.50
CA TYR A 129 -0.82 7.38 -7.66
C TYR A 129 -1.22 7.60 -6.20
N LEU A 130 -0.88 6.65 -5.32
CA LEU A 130 -1.11 6.75 -3.87
C LEU A 130 0.21 6.53 -3.13
N ALA A 131 0.74 7.59 -2.51
CA ALA A 131 2.06 7.55 -1.87
C ALA A 131 2.06 8.09 -0.44
N HIS A 132 2.70 7.36 0.49
CA HIS A 132 3.00 7.80 1.86
C HIS A 132 1.77 7.98 2.79
N PHE A 133 0.67 7.27 2.54
CA PHE A 133 -0.53 7.34 3.37
C PHE A 133 -0.65 6.21 4.39
N ILE A 134 -1.24 6.55 5.54
CA ILE A 134 -1.87 5.59 6.45
C ILE A 134 -3.38 5.67 6.22
N ILE A 135 -3.96 4.57 5.74
CA ILE A 135 -5.36 4.42 5.42
C ILE A 135 -6.01 3.57 6.52
N GLY A 136 -7.11 4.07 7.09
CA GLY A 136 -7.87 3.37 8.13
C GLY A 136 -8.62 2.15 7.60
N ASP A 137 -9.30 1.45 8.50
CA ASP A 137 -10.12 0.30 8.12
C ASP A 137 -11.41 0.75 7.39
N ARG A 138 -11.87 -0.05 6.43
CA ARG A 138 -13.13 0.14 5.68
C ARG A 138 -13.21 1.49 4.98
N VAL A 139 -12.10 1.95 4.41
CA VAL A 139 -12.04 3.17 3.59
C VAL A 139 -12.35 2.83 2.13
N ILE A 140 -13.03 3.75 1.43
CA ILE A 140 -13.28 3.68 -0.01
C ILE A 140 -12.47 4.80 -0.70
N LEU A 141 -11.56 4.42 -1.61
CA LEU A 141 -10.83 5.30 -2.51
C LEU A 141 -11.12 4.87 -3.95
N THR A 142 -11.69 5.74 -4.77
CA THR A 142 -12.11 5.40 -6.14
C THR A 142 -11.92 6.57 -7.09
N ASN A 143 -11.37 6.29 -8.28
CA ASN A 143 -11.18 7.26 -9.38
C ASN A 143 -10.38 8.50 -8.96
N ILE A 144 -9.18 8.29 -8.40
CA ILE A 144 -8.32 9.35 -7.90
C ILE A 144 -7.05 9.43 -8.75
N ASP A 145 -6.82 10.60 -9.36
CA ASP A 145 -5.69 10.80 -10.28
C ASP A 145 -4.35 10.89 -9.55
N GLU A 146 -4.31 11.57 -8.41
CA GLU A 146 -3.11 11.68 -7.59
C GLU A 146 -3.47 11.97 -6.13
N MET A 147 -2.86 11.21 -5.22
CA MET A 147 -2.81 11.50 -3.79
C MET A 147 -1.36 11.43 -3.32
N HIS A 148 -0.85 12.57 -2.86
CA HIS A 148 0.51 12.73 -2.37
C HIS A 148 0.51 13.60 -1.10
N THR A 149 1.40 13.29 -0.16
CA THR A 149 1.66 14.09 1.04
C THR A 149 3.14 14.42 1.14
N THR A 150 3.47 15.62 1.65
CA THR A 150 4.83 16.14 1.83
C THR A 150 5.30 16.06 3.27
#